data_AF-A0A2E9VTT6-F1
#
_entry.id   AF-A0A2E9VTT6-F1
#
_cell.length_a   1.000
_cell.length_b   1.000
_cell.length_c   1.000
_cell.angle_alpha   90.00
_cell.angle_beta   90.00
_cell.angle_gamma   90.00
#
_symmetry.space_group_name_H-M   'P 1'
#
loop_
_entity.id
_entity.type
_entity.pdbx_description
1 polymer ?
#
loop_
_entity_poly.entity_id
_entity_poly.type
_entity_poly.pdbx_seq_one_letter_code
_entity_poly.pdbx_strand_id
1 'polypeptide(L)'
;MKNDSIAYSLAMYHLTIFPFREFLSDLMKFSIKSSPVNRHSSLHKFCFLILFFILTSSSAQADSRLERAYEDYQAETRQLIDDLTELRVQAAQLTDRELVTEIDLKLALLSGEKEQLNTLPRKIRPEIRFDLPPKERDLHVKFRQDCEKYAQELYLLARRTQTTSPTFAFELINLLLQFDSDHTSARLMRGYVRQGEEWMTTFERDKLRNKEVDHPRFGWIKQDDVARYEAGERNLGNAWLSAEKEALLRQDFNRGWDIETEHFQIKTNVGLEEGVELGRKLETFYNYFISTFAPFYNSPAQIRQLFDSTNGRAKTRSQRYEVHYFRKKEEYVERLISRIPQIAMTNGLYQLEDRTSYFYFDAEANNDATIFHEVTHQLMYESHLQKRDVGRDANFWIVEGIACYMESFTVTETPDGFEYSVGDPCFIRFYWARHRVLQEEYYVPLQIFSRLGMIPYQTGSTPELQKRYSQASGLAHFFMHYQKGKYRIPLMHYLAQIYHSNPTIQGNVQGLDELTGVPFPTLDRQYREYIQDQEEAVGGLEVIQ
;
A
#
# COMPACT_ATOMS: atom_id res chain seq x y z
N MET A 1 60.75 14.39 -16.62
CA MET A 1 61.15 12.97 -16.49
C MET A 1 59.90 12.15 -16.21
N LYS A 2 59.52 11.32 -17.18
CA LYS A 2 58.60 10.14 -17.15
C LYS A 2 57.14 10.37 -16.73
N ASN A 3 56.17 10.39 -17.67
CA ASN A 3 55.55 9.26 -18.44
C ASN A 3 54.31 8.73 -17.70
N ASP A 4 53.10 8.50 -18.23
CA ASP A 4 52.50 8.46 -19.59
C ASP A 4 50.96 8.64 -19.41
N SER A 5 50.24 9.45 -20.22
CA SER A 5 49.47 9.11 -21.45
C SER A 5 48.18 8.26 -21.18
N ILE A 6 46.96 8.53 -21.68
CA ILE A 6 46.49 8.89 -23.04
C ILE A 6 45.04 9.46 -22.98
N ALA A 7 44.72 10.31 -23.96
CA ALA A 7 43.45 10.96 -24.24
C ALA A 7 42.37 10.04 -24.87
N TYR A 8 41.09 10.37 -24.66
CA TYR A 8 39.96 9.79 -25.40
C TYR A 8 39.53 10.70 -26.56
N SER A 9 39.53 10.12 -27.77
CA SER A 9 39.03 10.69 -29.02
C SER A 9 37.61 10.23 -29.30
N LEU A 10 36.79 11.14 -29.85
CA LEU A 10 35.52 10.86 -30.50
C LEU A 10 35.69 9.84 -31.64
N ALA A 11 34.73 8.92 -31.78
CA ALA A 11 34.42 8.24 -33.03
C ALA A 11 32.91 7.95 -33.12
N MET A 12 32.25 8.60 -34.09
CA MET A 12 30.91 8.25 -34.56
C MET A 12 30.92 6.85 -35.20
N TYR A 13 29.88 6.04 -34.95
CA TYR A 13 29.51 4.94 -35.83
C TYR A 13 28.03 5.01 -36.20
N HIS A 14 27.79 5.08 -37.51
CA HIS A 14 26.51 4.93 -38.19
C HIS A 14 25.96 3.51 -38.03
N LEU A 15 24.71 3.37 -37.59
CA LEU A 15 23.92 2.14 -37.74
C LEU A 15 23.04 2.26 -38.98
N THR A 16 23.34 1.43 -39.99
CA THR A 16 22.61 1.31 -41.25
C THR A 16 21.31 0.52 -41.06
N ILE A 17 20.21 1.09 -41.56
CA ILE A 17 18.90 0.46 -41.67
C ILE A 17 18.97 -0.62 -42.78
N PHE A 18 18.65 -1.86 -42.43
CA PHE A 18 18.46 -2.96 -43.39
C PHE A 18 17.22 -2.71 -44.26
N PRO A 19 17.27 -2.80 -45.60
CA PRO A 19 16.09 -2.54 -46.42
C PRO A 19 15.18 -3.78 -46.48
N PHE A 20 14.04 -3.69 -45.81
CA PHE A 20 12.94 -4.67 -45.75
C PHE A 20 12.44 -5.17 -47.12
N ARG A 21 12.80 -4.48 -48.21
CA ARG A 21 12.37 -4.78 -49.58
C ARG A 21 13.10 -5.97 -50.21
N GLU A 22 14.34 -6.25 -49.82
CA GLU A 22 15.10 -7.40 -50.36
C GLU A 22 14.64 -8.73 -49.74
N PHE A 23 14.27 -8.72 -48.46
CA PHE A 23 13.78 -9.91 -47.75
C PHE A 23 12.44 -10.44 -48.32
N LEU A 24 11.53 -9.53 -48.73
CA LEU A 24 10.26 -9.90 -49.35
C LEU A 24 10.43 -10.46 -50.79
N SER A 25 11.46 -10.02 -51.52
CA SER A 25 11.79 -10.54 -52.85
C SER A 25 12.26 -12.00 -52.79
N ASP A 26 13.06 -12.36 -51.79
CA ASP A 26 13.58 -13.73 -51.66
C ASP A 26 12.54 -14.71 -51.12
N LEU A 27 11.57 -14.24 -50.33
CA LEU A 27 10.43 -15.03 -49.87
C LEU A 27 9.43 -15.37 -50.99
N MET A 28 9.21 -14.46 -51.96
CA MET A 28 8.37 -14.78 -53.12
C MET A 28 9.02 -15.80 -54.07
N LYS A 29 10.36 -15.83 -54.15
CA LYS A 29 11.08 -16.84 -54.96
C LYS A 29 11.02 -18.24 -54.36
N PHE A 30 10.89 -18.37 -53.04
CA PHE A 30 10.74 -19.66 -52.36
C PHE A 30 9.35 -20.31 -52.52
N SER A 31 8.34 -19.56 -52.97
CA SER A 31 6.96 -20.07 -53.03
C SER A 31 6.61 -20.87 -54.31
N ILE A 32 7.51 -20.98 -55.30
CA ILE A 32 7.18 -21.61 -56.60
C ILE A 32 7.77 -23.03 -56.77
N LYS A 33 8.60 -23.52 -55.82
CA LYS A 33 9.11 -24.91 -55.88
C LYS A 33 9.09 -25.59 -54.52
N SER A 34 7.93 -26.06 -54.06
CA SER A 34 7.88 -27.15 -53.09
C SER A 34 6.57 -27.96 -53.19
N SER A 35 6.72 -29.27 -53.00
CA SER A 35 5.71 -30.32 -53.10
C SER A 35 4.65 -30.23 -51.98
N PRO A 36 3.48 -30.91 -52.12
CA PRO A 36 2.28 -30.62 -51.32
C PRO A 36 2.37 -30.97 -49.83
N VAL A 37 3.45 -31.63 -49.39
CA VAL A 37 3.59 -32.16 -48.02
C VAL A 37 4.07 -31.09 -47.01
N ASN A 38 4.60 -29.95 -47.46
CA ASN A 38 5.19 -28.92 -46.58
C ASN A 38 4.32 -27.68 -46.32
N ARG A 39 3.08 -27.61 -46.82
CA ARG A 39 2.22 -26.42 -46.62
C ARG A 39 1.69 -26.25 -45.19
N HIS A 40 1.57 -27.32 -44.41
CA HIS A 40 1.03 -27.23 -43.04
C HIS A 40 2.05 -26.72 -42.00
N SER A 41 3.36 -26.96 -42.20
CA SER A 41 4.39 -26.53 -41.24
C SER A 41 4.81 -25.07 -41.42
N SER A 42 4.73 -24.53 -42.65
CA SER A 42 4.99 -23.11 -42.92
C SER A 42 3.87 -22.21 -42.41
N LEU A 43 2.60 -22.66 -42.50
CA LEU A 43 1.46 -21.92 -41.97
C LEU A 43 1.50 -21.81 -40.44
N HIS A 44 1.89 -22.89 -39.73
CA HIS A 44 2.02 -22.87 -38.27
C HIS A 44 3.16 -21.96 -37.80
N LYS A 45 4.31 -21.97 -38.50
CA LYS A 45 5.43 -21.06 -38.19
C LYS A 45 5.09 -19.60 -38.48
N PHE A 46 4.30 -19.33 -39.52
CA PHE A 46 3.82 -17.98 -39.86
C PHE A 46 2.79 -17.47 -38.83
N CYS A 47 1.84 -18.30 -38.40
CA CYS A 47 0.91 -17.96 -37.32
C CYS A 47 1.62 -17.75 -35.98
N PHE A 48 2.65 -18.54 -35.65
CA PHE A 48 3.47 -18.34 -34.45
C PHE A 48 4.29 -17.04 -34.50
N LEU A 49 4.89 -16.69 -35.66
CA LEU A 49 5.61 -15.44 -35.83
C LEU A 49 4.69 -14.22 -35.76
N ILE A 50 3.48 -14.30 -36.31
CA ILE A 50 2.47 -13.23 -36.20
C ILE A 50 1.94 -13.12 -34.76
N LEU A 51 1.67 -14.23 -34.07
CA LEU A 51 1.27 -14.17 -32.66
C LEU A 51 2.40 -13.59 -31.79
N PHE A 52 3.65 -13.98 -32.04
CA PHE A 52 4.81 -13.49 -31.31
C PHE A 52 5.04 -12.00 -31.58
N PHE A 53 4.93 -11.54 -32.84
CA PHE A 53 4.98 -10.11 -33.16
C PHE A 53 3.80 -9.34 -32.58
N ILE A 54 2.57 -9.86 -32.58
CA ILE A 54 1.40 -9.17 -31.99
C ILE A 54 1.56 -9.06 -30.47
N LEU A 55 2.06 -10.10 -29.80
CA LEU A 55 2.29 -10.10 -28.36
C LEU A 55 3.45 -9.19 -27.94
N THR A 56 4.57 -9.17 -28.68
CA THR A 56 5.70 -8.27 -28.39
C THR A 56 5.43 -6.81 -28.79
N SER A 57 4.64 -6.59 -29.85
CA SER A 57 4.17 -5.23 -30.22
C SER A 57 3.23 -4.67 -29.17
N SER A 58 2.34 -5.51 -28.61
CA SER A 58 1.37 -5.08 -27.61
C SER A 58 2.03 -4.71 -26.28
N SER A 59 3.05 -5.45 -25.84
CA SER A 59 3.79 -5.12 -24.61
C SER A 59 4.63 -3.85 -24.78
N ALA A 60 5.42 -3.76 -25.85
CA ALA A 60 6.23 -2.56 -26.15
C ALA A 60 5.37 -1.31 -26.37
N GLN A 61 4.17 -1.47 -26.95
CA GLN A 61 3.24 -0.35 -27.13
C GLN A 61 2.56 0.06 -25.82
N ALA A 62 2.30 -0.88 -24.88
CA ALA A 62 1.79 -0.56 -23.56
C ALA A 62 2.82 0.19 -22.71
N ASP A 63 4.09 -0.24 -22.74
CA ASP A 63 5.21 0.45 -22.09
C ASP A 63 5.34 1.88 -22.62
N SER A 64 5.30 2.07 -23.95
CA SER A 64 5.34 3.42 -24.57
C SER A 64 4.17 4.34 -24.20
N ARG A 65 3.03 3.79 -23.76
CA ARG A 65 1.85 4.57 -23.36
C ARG A 65 1.92 4.98 -21.90
N LEU A 66 2.40 4.10 -21.03
CA LEU A 66 2.67 4.44 -19.63
C LEU A 66 3.78 5.47 -19.52
N GLU A 67 4.87 5.31 -20.29
CA GLU A 67 5.96 6.30 -20.33
C GLU A 67 5.44 7.68 -20.72
N ARG A 68 4.67 7.79 -21.80
CA ARG A 68 4.04 9.06 -22.20
C ARG A 68 3.11 9.62 -21.13
N ALA A 69 2.31 8.76 -20.50
CA ALA A 69 1.44 9.21 -19.41
C ALA A 69 2.22 9.71 -18.19
N TYR A 70 3.38 9.11 -17.91
CA TYR A 70 4.28 9.57 -16.87
C TYR A 70 4.96 10.89 -17.27
N GLU A 71 5.34 11.07 -18.53
CA GLU A 71 5.85 12.34 -19.06
C GLU A 71 4.81 13.46 -18.95
N ASP A 72 3.54 13.19 -19.31
CA ASP A 72 2.42 14.11 -19.13
C ASP A 72 2.28 14.50 -17.64
N TYR A 73 2.26 13.51 -16.73
CA TYR A 73 2.23 13.76 -15.29
C TYR A 73 3.40 14.63 -14.81
N GLN A 74 4.62 14.35 -15.27
CA GLN A 74 5.81 15.12 -14.91
C GLN A 74 5.78 16.54 -15.49
N ALA A 75 5.17 16.73 -16.66
CA ALA A 75 4.98 18.06 -17.24
C ALA A 75 3.98 18.88 -16.42
N GLU A 76 2.81 18.33 -16.11
CA GLU A 76 1.81 19.01 -15.26
C GLU A 76 2.36 19.31 -13.86
N THR A 77 3.10 18.37 -13.29
CA THR A 77 3.72 18.53 -11.96
C THR A 77 4.75 19.65 -11.95
N ARG A 78 5.61 19.73 -12.96
CA ARG A 78 6.58 20.82 -13.08
C ARG A 78 5.90 22.17 -13.25
N GLN A 79 4.86 22.24 -14.08
CA GLN A 79 4.10 23.48 -14.25
C GLN A 79 3.50 23.96 -12.94
N LEU A 80 2.89 23.06 -12.15
CA LEU A 80 2.36 23.43 -10.84
C LEU A 80 3.47 23.86 -9.87
N ILE A 81 4.61 23.18 -9.85
CA ILE A 81 5.76 23.59 -9.02
C ILE A 81 6.19 25.02 -9.36
N ASP A 82 6.30 25.35 -10.64
CA ASP A 82 6.69 26.69 -11.10
C ASP A 82 5.64 27.73 -10.68
N ASP A 83 4.35 27.46 -10.93
CA ASP A 83 3.24 28.34 -10.56
C ASP A 83 3.19 28.59 -9.04
N LEU A 84 3.32 27.53 -8.23
CA LEU A 84 3.31 27.62 -6.77
C LEU A 84 4.57 28.31 -6.23
N THR A 85 5.73 28.12 -6.85
CA THR A 85 6.97 28.79 -6.45
C THR A 85 6.87 30.30 -6.66
N GLU A 86 6.31 30.73 -7.80
CA GLU A 86 6.04 32.15 -8.05
C GLU A 86 5.03 32.70 -7.03
N LEU A 87 3.93 31.97 -6.81
CA LEU A 87 2.89 32.39 -5.88
C LEU A 87 3.40 32.50 -4.44
N ARG A 88 4.27 31.58 -4.03
CA ARG A 88 4.94 31.58 -2.72
C ARG A 88 5.74 32.87 -2.50
N VAL A 89 6.47 33.34 -3.51
CA VAL A 89 7.26 34.59 -3.43
C VAL A 89 6.33 35.79 -3.20
N GLN A 90 5.16 35.81 -3.84
CA GLN A 90 4.17 36.87 -3.66
C GLN A 90 3.49 36.77 -2.28
N ALA A 91 3.09 35.57 -1.86
CA ALA A 91 2.49 35.29 -0.56
C ALA A 91 3.48 35.59 0.59
N ALA A 92 4.79 35.45 0.37
CA ALA A 92 5.80 35.78 1.36
C ALA A 92 5.87 37.29 1.72
N GLN A 93 5.21 38.15 0.95
CA GLN A 93 5.08 39.58 1.22
C GLN A 93 3.84 39.91 2.09
N LEU A 94 2.97 38.94 2.34
CA LEU A 94 1.78 39.11 3.16
C LEU A 94 2.14 39.14 4.65
N THR A 95 1.25 39.72 5.45
CA THR A 95 1.39 39.74 6.92
C THR A 95 1.04 38.39 7.52
N ASP A 96 -0.01 37.75 6.99
CA ASP A 96 -0.35 36.37 7.32
C ASP A 96 0.58 35.39 6.58
N ARG A 97 0.98 34.33 7.28
CA ARG A 97 1.86 33.27 6.76
C ARG A 97 1.10 31.99 6.44
N GLU A 98 -0.20 31.89 6.75
CA GLU A 98 -1.01 30.70 6.51
C GLU A 98 -0.92 30.21 5.05
N LEU A 99 -1.08 31.11 4.09
CA LEU A 99 -0.96 30.78 2.66
C LEU A 99 0.44 30.27 2.28
N VAL A 100 1.50 30.82 2.87
CA VAL A 100 2.88 30.36 2.59
C VAL A 100 3.06 28.93 3.12
N THR A 101 2.55 28.64 4.32
CA THR A 101 2.58 27.31 4.91
C THR A 101 1.81 26.30 4.06
N GLU A 102 0.63 26.65 3.57
CA GLU A 102 -0.14 25.79 2.66
C GLU A 102 0.62 25.51 1.35
N ILE A 103 1.20 26.54 0.73
CA ILE A 103 1.99 26.39 -0.49
C ILE A 103 3.23 25.51 -0.25
N ASP A 104 3.94 25.73 0.85
CA ASP A 104 5.13 24.95 1.22
C ASP A 104 4.79 23.47 1.40
N LEU A 105 3.65 23.16 2.01
CA LEU A 105 3.18 21.79 2.16
C LEU A 105 2.89 21.13 0.81
N LYS A 106 2.32 21.86 -0.16
CA LYS A 106 2.09 21.35 -1.53
C LYS A 106 3.39 21.18 -2.31
N LEU A 107 4.34 22.11 -2.19
CA LEU A 107 5.64 22.00 -2.83
C LEU A 107 6.44 20.80 -2.30
N ALA A 108 6.45 20.59 -0.98
CA ALA A 108 7.09 19.42 -0.36
C ALA A 108 6.46 18.09 -0.82
N LEU A 109 5.14 18.07 -1.04
CA LEU A 109 4.45 16.91 -1.60
C LEU A 109 4.88 16.65 -3.06
N LEU A 110 4.95 17.68 -3.89
CA LEU A 110 5.32 17.56 -5.32
C LEU A 110 6.80 17.18 -5.51
N SER A 111 7.69 17.62 -4.61
CA SER A 111 9.12 17.26 -4.62
C SER A 111 9.39 15.86 -4.07
N GLY A 112 8.40 15.25 -3.40
CA GLY A 112 8.54 13.97 -2.70
C GLY A 112 9.29 14.08 -1.37
N GLU A 113 9.42 15.28 -0.82
CA GLU A 113 9.93 15.53 0.54
C GLU A 113 8.89 15.14 1.61
N LYS A 114 7.60 15.23 1.26
CA LYS A 114 6.48 14.82 2.12
C LYS A 114 5.65 13.73 1.44
N GLU A 115 5.24 12.72 2.20
CA GLU A 115 4.31 11.69 1.72
C GLU A 115 2.87 12.22 1.61
N GLN A 116 2.05 11.55 0.79
CA GLN A 116 0.62 11.88 0.66
C GLN A 116 -0.12 11.64 1.99
N LEU A 117 -1.03 12.53 2.35
CA LEU A 117 -1.91 12.29 3.52
C LEU A 117 -2.89 11.17 3.18
N ASN A 118 -2.94 10.12 4.00
CA ASN A 118 -3.95 9.05 3.80
C ASN A 118 -5.33 9.41 4.36
N THR A 119 -5.41 10.39 5.27
CA THR A 119 -6.69 10.89 5.80
C THR A 119 -7.13 12.11 5.00
N LEU A 120 -8.36 12.08 4.51
CA LEU A 120 -8.96 13.19 3.77
C LEU A 120 -9.78 14.08 4.72
N PRO A 121 -9.84 15.41 4.51
CA PRO A 121 -10.66 16.29 5.35
C PRO A 121 -12.12 15.84 5.41
N ARG A 122 -12.71 15.83 6.61
CA ARG A 122 -14.13 15.53 6.80
C ARG A 122 -15.02 16.66 6.28
N LYS A 123 -14.73 17.90 6.69
CA LYS A 123 -15.49 19.06 6.23
C LYS A 123 -15.05 19.45 4.82
N ILE A 124 -16.01 19.95 4.04
CA ILE A 124 -15.67 20.60 2.77
C ILE A 124 -14.73 21.77 3.03
N ARG A 125 -13.87 22.05 2.07
CA ARG A 125 -12.96 23.18 2.10
C ARG A 125 -13.77 24.47 2.30
N PRO A 126 -13.38 25.32 3.28
CA PRO A 126 -14.10 26.56 3.52
C PRO A 126 -13.98 27.53 2.34
N GLU A 127 -14.96 28.42 2.20
CA GLU A 127 -14.87 29.54 1.27
C GLU A 127 -13.69 30.46 1.61
N ILE A 128 -13.12 31.09 0.60
CA ILE A 128 -12.07 32.08 0.82
C ILE A 128 -12.69 33.25 1.56
N ARG A 129 -12.09 33.60 2.69
CA ARG A 129 -12.52 34.69 3.57
C ARG A 129 -12.69 36.00 2.79
N PHE A 130 -13.90 36.56 2.85
CA PHE A 130 -14.23 37.82 2.16
C PHE A 130 -13.61 39.06 2.81
N ASP A 131 -13.23 38.96 4.09
CA ASP A 131 -12.64 40.04 4.89
C ASP A 131 -11.13 40.19 4.70
N LEU A 132 -10.49 39.30 3.92
CA LEU A 132 -9.08 39.43 3.58
C LEU A 132 -8.81 40.68 2.72
N PRO A 133 -7.63 41.32 2.87
CA PRO A 133 -7.18 42.37 1.98
C PRO A 133 -7.25 41.91 0.50
N PRO A 134 -7.62 42.78 -0.47
CA PRO A 134 -7.84 42.36 -1.86
C PRO A 134 -6.66 41.58 -2.46
N LYS A 135 -5.42 42.05 -2.27
CA LYS A 135 -4.21 41.38 -2.78
C LYS A 135 -4.04 39.98 -2.18
N GLU A 136 -4.30 39.81 -0.89
CA GLU A 136 -4.20 38.53 -0.20
C GLU A 136 -5.30 37.57 -0.67
N ARG A 137 -6.54 38.06 -0.76
CA ARG A 137 -7.66 37.30 -1.30
C ARG A 137 -7.39 36.81 -2.73
N ASP A 138 -6.84 37.66 -3.59
CA ASP A 138 -6.51 37.31 -4.97
C ASP A 138 -5.44 36.20 -5.02
N LEU A 139 -4.47 36.20 -4.11
CA LEU A 139 -3.47 35.13 -4.00
C LEU A 139 -4.07 33.81 -3.51
N HIS A 140 -4.98 33.82 -2.52
CA HIS A 140 -5.72 32.62 -2.12
C HIS A 140 -6.59 32.06 -3.24
N VAL A 141 -7.24 32.95 -4.02
CA VAL A 141 -8.04 32.55 -5.19
C VAL A 141 -7.14 31.88 -6.23
N LYS A 142 -5.99 32.49 -6.54
CA LYS A 142 -5.03 31.95 -7.50
C LYS A 142 -4.47 30.59 -7.06
N PHE A 143 -4.05 30.47 -5.79
CA PHE A 143 -3.58 29.21 -5.21
C PHE A 143 -4.61 28.08 -5.38
N ARG A 144 -5.87 28.39 -5.03
CA ARG A 144 -6.98 27.44 -5.12
C ARG A 144 -7.24 27.02 -6.56
N GLN A 145 -7.27 27.97 -7.49
CA GLN A 145 -7.47 27.71 -8.91
C GLN A 145 -6.35 26.84 -9.50
N ASP A 146 -5.09 27.07 -9.12
CA ASP A 146 -3.96 26.29 -9.62
C ASP A 146 -3.99 24.85 -9.09
N CYS A 147 -4.32 24.67 -7.81
CA CYS A 147 -4.52 23.34 -7.22
C CYS A 147 -5.69 22.58 -7.86
N GLU A 148 -6.83 23.24 -8.06
CA GLU A 148 -8.03 22.66 -8.68
C GLU A 148 -7.78 22.29 -10.15
N LYS A 149 -7.10 23.16 -10.90
CA LYS A 149 -6.70 22.90 -12.29
C LYS A 149 -5.79 21.67 -12.36
N TYR A 150 -4.75 21.61 -11.53
CA TYR A 150 -3.85 20.46 -11.49
C TYR A 150 -4.58 19.17 -11.12
N ALA A 151 -5.44 19.20 -10.09
CA ALA A 151 -6.24 18.04 -9.71
C ALA A 151 -7.15 17.54 -10.85
N GLN A 152 -7.73 18.46 -11.62
CA GLN A 152 -8.52 18.16 -12.81
C GLN A 152 -7.67 17.51 -13.91
N GLU A 153 -6.45 17.97 -14.16
CA GLU A 153 -5.55 17.36 -15.14
C GLU A 153 -5.13 15.94 -14.71
N LEU A 154 -4.81 15.74 -13.43
CA LEU A 154 -4.55 14.41 -12.88
C LEU A 154 -5.76 13.47 -13.05
N TYR A 155 -6.98 13.97 -12.80
CA TYR A 155 -8.20 13.20 -13.01
C TYR A 155 -8.37 12.79 -14.48
N LEU A 156 -8.14 13.70 -15.43
CA LEU A 156 -8.22 13.42 -16.85
C LEU A 156 -7.15 12.40 -17.28
N LEU A 157 -5.92 12.55 -16.79
CA LEU A 157 -4.85 11.60 -17.04
C LEU A 157 -5.20 10.21 -16.49
N ALA A 158 -5.71 10.13 -15.25
CA ALA A 158 -6.19 8.89 -14.64
C ALA A 158 -7.27 8.22 -15.51
N ARG A 159 -8.24 9.00 -16.01
CA ARG A 159 -9.29 8.51 -16.92
C ARG A 159 -8.74 8.00 -18.26
N ARG A 160 -7.65 8.59 -18.79
CA ARG A 160 -6.99 8.11 -20.02
C ARG A 160 -6.20 6.83 -19.79
N THR A 161 -5.57 6.70 -18.62
CA THR A 161 -4.65 5.61 -18.30
C THR A 161 -5.31 4.41 -17.63
N GLN A 162 -6.53 4.54 -17.09
CA GLN A 162 -7.24 3.49 -16.36
C GLN A 162 -7.30 2.11 -17.05
N THR A 163 -7.23 2.05 -18.39
CA THR A 163 -7.29 0.79 -19.12
C THR A 163 -5.91 0.20 -19.36
N THR A 164 -4.93 1.03 -19.70
CA THR A 164 -3.56 0.61 -20.03
C THR A 164 -2.68 0.47 -18.80
N SER A 165 -2.92 1.32 -17.80
CA SER A 165 -2.12 1.52 -16.60
C SER A 165 -3.03 1.84 -15.40
N PRO A 166 -3.89 0.90 -15.00
CA PRO A 166 -4.90 1.11 -13.95
C PRO A 166 -4.30 1.49 -12.59
N THR A 167 -3.16 0.90 -12.24
CA THR A 167 -2.40 1.24 -11.03
C THR A 167 -2.04 2.72 -11.00
N PHE A 168 -1.38 3.19 -12.06
CA PHE A 168 -0.99 4.59 -12.20
C PHE A 168 -2.23 5.51 -12.17
N ALA A 169 -3.33 5.11 -12.82
CA ALA A 169 -4.58 5.84 -12.76
C ALA A 169 -5.09 6.00 -11.31
N PHE A 170 -5.01 4.94 -10.49
CA PHE A 170 -5.45 5.00 -9.10
C PHE A 170 -4.52 5.86 -8.23
N GLU A 171 -3.20 5.81 -8.45
CA GLU A 171 -2.24 6.68 -7.77
C GLU A 171 -2.52 8.16 -8.05
N LEU A 172 -2.87 8.51 -9.29
CA LEU A 172 -3.29 9.86 -9.66
C LEU A 172 -4.58 10.29 -8.93
N ILE A 173 -5.53 9.37 -8.69
CA ILE A 173 -6.73 9.64 -7.88
C ILE A 173 -6.36 9.96 -6.42
N ASN A 174 -5.39 9.27 -5.84
CA ASN A 174 -4.95 9.55 -4.47
C ASN A 174 -4.22 10.89 -4.39
N LEU A 175 -3.34 11.16 -5.36
CA LEU A 175 -2.59 12.41 -5.42
C LEU A 175 -3.51 13.60 -5.62
N LEU A 176 -4.48 13.54 -6.54
CA LEU A 176 -5.34 14.69 -6.83
C LEU A 176 -6.16 15.12 -5.62
N LEU A 177 -6.56 14.18 -4.75
CA LEU A 177 -7.30 14.48 -3.52
C LEU A 177 -6.46 15.27 -2.50
N GLN A 178 -5.13 15.32 -2.66
CA GLN A 178 -4.26 16.20 -1.88
C GLN A 178 -4.34 17.66 -2.34
N PHE A 179 -4.74 17.92 -3.58
CA PHE A 179 -4.82 19.28 -4.17
C PHE A 179 -6.27 19.77 -4.25
N ASP A 180 -7.20 18.89 -4.59
CA ASP A 180 -8.64 19.11 -4.49
C ASP A 180 -9.28 18.04 -3.60
N SER A 181 -9.35 18.35 -2.31
CA SER A 181 -9.95 17.49 -1.30
C SER A 181 -11.45 17.28 -1.48
N ASP A 182 -12.13 18.12 -2.25
CA ASP A 182 -13.58 18.04 -2.48
C ASP A 182 -13.92 17.53 -3.88
N HIS A 183 -12.93 17.03 -4.62
CA HIS A 183 -13.11 16.48 -5.95
C HIS A 183 -14.13 15.32 -5.91
N THR A 184 -15.35 15.61 -6.35
CA THR A 184 -16.53 14.78 -6.06
C THR A 184 -16.38 13.37 -6.64
N SER A 185 -15.93 13.25 -7.88
CA SER A 185 -15.74 11.95 -8.53
C SER A 185 -14.68 11.10 -7.81
N ALA A 186 -13.61 11.73 -7.32
CA ALA A 186 -12.54 11.01 -6.63
C ALA A 186 -12.96 10.58 -5.22
N ARG A 187 -13.69 11.44 -4.49
CA ARG A 187 -14.33 11.08 -3.21
C ARG A 187 -15.27 9.89 -3.35
N LEU A 188 -16.14 9.89 -4.37
CA LEU A 188 -17.04 8.77 -4.65
C LEU A 188 -16.27 7.48 -4.98
N MET A 189 -15.21 7.56 -5.80
CA MET A 189 -14.34 6.40 -6.09
C MET A 189 -13.68 5.83 -4.83
N ARG A 190 -13.33 6.70 -3.87
CA ARG A 190 -12.79 6.32 -2.56
C ARG A 190 -13.86 5.86 -1.56
N GLY A 191 -15.15 5.81 -1.94
CA GLY A 191 -16.24 5.31 -1.10
C GLY A 191 -16.88 6.36 -0.18
N TYR A 192 -16.52 7.63 -0.33
CA TYR A 192 -17.12 8.73 0.43
C TYR A 192 -18.43 9.18 -0.21
N VAL A 193 -19.33 9.67 0.63
CA VAL A 193 -20.57 10.35 0.24
C VAL A 193 -20.63 11.71 0.93
N ARG A 194 -21.26 12.68 0.27
CA ARG A 194 -21.47 14.01 0.83
C ARG A 194 -22.82 14.08 1.55
N GLN A 195 -22.82 14.59 2.77
CA GLN A 195 -24.03 14.94 3.52
C GLN A 195 -23.87 16.36 4.09
N GLY A 196 -24.57 17.32 3.49
CA GLY A 196 -24.40 18.74 3.83
C GLY A 196 -22.98 19.24 3.50
N GLU A 197 -22.28 19.72 4.52
CA GLU A 197 -20.92 20.26 4.45
C GLU A 197 -19.84 19.24 4.84
N GLU A 198 -20.20 17.95 4.95
CA GLU A 198 -19.27 16.90 5.33
C GLU A 198 -19.20 15.77 4.28
N TRP A 199 -17.99 15.25 4.10
CA TRP A 199 -17.69 13.96 3.50
C TRP A 199 -17.59 12.91 4.59
N MET A 200 -18.23 11.77 4.36
CA MET A 200 -18.22 10.63 5.28
C MET A 200 -18.33 9.33 4.51
N THR A 201 -17.98 8.22 5.13
CA THR A 201 -18.17 6.90 4.52
C THR A 201 -19.65 6.50 4.58
N THR A 202 -20.02 5.50 3.78
CA THR A 202 -21.40 4.98 3.83
C THR A 202 -21.72 4.32 5.17
N PHE A 203 -20.71 3.77 5.87
CA PHE A 203 -20.85 3.23 7.22
C PHE A 203 -21.17 4.33 8.23
N GLU A 204 -20.39 5.42 8.23
CA GLU A 204 -20.63 6.57 9.12
C GLU A 204 -22.02 7.18 8.90
N ARG A 205 -22.40 7.41 7.64
CA ARG A 205 -23.74 7.91 7.29
C ARG A 205 -24.85 7.02 7.88
N ASP A 206 -24.65 5.71 7.82
CA ASP A 206 -25.62 4.74 8.31
C ASP A 206 -25.71 4.74 9.84
N LYS A 207 -24.58 4.91 10.54
CA LYS A 207 -24.54 5.13 12.00
C LYS A 207 -25.25 6.42 12.42
N LEU A 208 -24.95 7.53 11.75
CA LEU A 208 -25.59 8.83 12.02
C LEU A 208 -27.11 8.77 11.79
N ARG A 209 -27.57 8.08 10.73
CA ARG A 209 -29.00 7.84 10.48
C ARG A 209 -29.67 7.07 11.62
N ASN A 210 -28.93 6.20 12.30
CA ASN A 210 -29.40 5.45 13.46
C ASN A 210 -29.28 6.23 14.79
N LYS A 211 -29.02 7.56 14.72
CA LYS A 211 -28.80 8.45 15.86
C LYS A 211 -27.64 8.02 16.74
N GLU A 212 -26.59 7.48 16.12
CA GLU A 212 -25.34 7.14 16.79
C GLU A 212 -24.31 8.23 16.55
N VAL A 213 -23.41 8.40 17.52
CA VAL A 213 -22.26 9.29 17.43
C VAL A 213 -20.99 8.49 17.66
N ASP A 214 -19.92 8.83 16.94
CA ASP A 214 -18.61 8.22 17.17
C ASP A 214 -17.95 8.89 18.38
N HIS A 215 -18.04 8.27 19.54
CA HIS A 215 -17.40 8.75 20.76
C HIS A 215 -15.94 8.28 20.80
N PRO A 216 -14.96 9.15 21.16
CA PRO A 216 -13.54 8.77 21.15
C PRO A 216 -13.22 7.54 22.00
N ARG A 217 -13.89 7.40 23.15
CA ARG A 217 -13.67 6.30 24.12
C ARG A 217 -14.62 5.12 23.99
N PHE A 218 -15.81 5.31 23.41
CA PHE A 218 -16.89 4.31 23.47
C PHE A 218 -17.30 3.82 22.08
N GLY A 219 -16.68 4.36 21.03
CA GLY A 219 -17.03 4.09 19.65
C GLY A 219 -18.44 4.58 19.34
N TRP A 220 -19.12 3.89 18.43
CA TRP A 220 -20.48 4.22 18.02
C TRP A 220 -21.50 3.88 19.11
N ILE A 221 -22.05 4.91 19.75
CA ILE A 221 -23.11 4.80 20.77
C ILE A 221 -24.29 5.71 20.43
N LYS A 222 -25.48 5.44 20.97
CA LYS A 222 -26.63 6.33 20.79
C LYS A 222 -26.31 7.72 21.34
N GLN A 223 -26.69 8.75 20.59
CA GLN A 223 -26.47 10.14 20.98
C GLN A 223 -27.07 10.45 22.37
N ASP A 224 -28.26 9.91 22.65
CA ASP A 224 -28.96 10.11 23.92
C ASP A 224 -28.29 9.39 25.11
N ASP A 225 -27.39 8.44 24.84
CA ASP A 225 -26.71 7.62 25.84
C ASP A 225 -25.34 8.21 26.26
N VAL A 226 -24.80 9.18 25.51
CA VAL A 226 -23.43 9.72 25.71
C VAL A 226 -23.19 10.21 27.14
N ALA A 227 -24.07 11.08 27.65
CA ALA A 227 -23.92 11.66 28.98
C ALA A 227 -23.89 10.58 30.09
N ARG A 228 -24.59 9.46 29.88
CA ARG A 228 -24.61 8.35 30.83
C ARG A 228 -23.33 7.53 30.75
N TYR A 229 -22.82 7.30 29.54
CA TYR A 229 -21.53 6.66 29.34
C TYR A 229 -20.37 7.47 29.96
N GLU A 230 -20.39 8.79 29.79
CA GLU A 230 -19.45 9.72 30.43
C GLU A 230 -19.59 9.73 31.96
N ALA A 231 -20.81 9.57 32.49
CA ALA A 231 -21.06 9.43 33.92
C ALA A 231 -20.70 8.04 34.49
N GLY A 232 -20.14 7.13 33.70
CA GLY A 232 -19.73 5.79 34.13
C GLY A 232 -20.87 4.77 34.18
N GLU A 233 -21.99 5.04 33.51
CA GLU A 233 -23.05 4.06 33.29
C GLU A 233 -22.87 3.32 31.95
N ARG A 234 -23.37 2.09 31.87
CA ARG A 234 -23.27 1.24 30.68
C ARG A 234 -24.61 0.57 30.42
N ASN A 235 -24.99 0.52 29.15
CA ASN A 235 -26.22 -0.14 28.72
C ASN A 235 -25.95 -1.62 28.44
N LEU A 236 -26.57 -2.51 29.24
CA LEU A 236 -26.50 -3.95 29.06
C LEU A 236 -27.92 -4.51 28.90
N GLY A 237 -28.41 -4.54 27.66
CA GLY A 237 -29.75 -5.00 27.32
C GLY A 237 -30.82 -4.00 27.77
N ASN A 238 -31.61 -4.36 28.78
CA ASN A 238 -32.68 -3.50 29.33
C ASN A 238 -32.28 -2.80 30.64
N ALA A 239 -31.01 -2.89 31.04
CA ALA A 239 -30.53 -2.37 32.30
C ALA A 239 -29.34 -1.43 32.11
N TRP A 240 -29.31 -0.41 32.97
CA TRP A 240 -28.17 0.49 33.11
C TRP A 240 -27.40 0.11 34.36
N LEU A 241 -26.11 -0.11 34.20
CA LEU A 241 -25.20 -0.59 35.24
C LEU A 241 -24.03 0.38 35.35
N SER A 242 -23.30 0.35 36.47
CA SER A 242 -22.01 1.05 36.51
C SER A 242 -20.99 0.34 35.60
N ALA A 243 -20.00 1.09 35.12
CA ALA A 243 -18.94 0.57 34.25
C ALA A 243 -18.16 -0.58 34.92
N GLU A 244 -17.93 -0.51 36.23
CA GLU A 244 -17.26 -1.58 36.97
C GLU A 244 -18.11 -2.86 36.99
N LYS A 245 -19.43 -2.72 37.18
CA LYS A 245 -20.34 -3.86 37.19
C LYS A 245 -20.46 -4.50 35.81
N GLU A 246 -20.51 -3.70 34.74
CA GLU A 246 -20.44 -4.24 33.38
C GLU A 246 -19.12 -5.00 33.16
N ALA A 247 -17.98 -4.39 33.53
CA ALA A 247 -16.67 -5.00 33.35
C ALA A 247 -16.54 -6.35 34.08
N LEU A 248 -17.10 -6.47 35.29
CA LEU A 248 -17.17 -7.74 36.02
C LEU A 248 -18.00 -8.80 35.27
N LEU A 249 -19.13 -8.42 34.69
CA LEU A 249 -20.00 -9.34 33.95
C LEU A 249 -19.38 -9.82 32.61
N ARG A 250 -18.46 -9.03 32.06
CA ARG A 250 -17.82 -9.27 30.76
C ARG A 250 -16.38 -9.80 30.88
N GLN A 251 -15.96 -10.24 32.06
CA GLN A 251 -14.64 -10.88 32.25
C GLN A 251 -14.50 -12.17 31.42
N ASP A 252 -15.58 -12.94 31.29
CA ASP A 252 -15.62 -14.10 30.40
C ASP A 252 -15.63 -13.62 28.95
N PHE A 253 -14.60 -14.00 28.18
CA PHE A 253 -14.47 -13.67 26.76
C PHE A 253 -15.72 -13.99 25.95
N ASN A 254 -16.46 -15.05 26.27
CA ASN A 254 -17.69 -15.38 25.52
C ASN A 254 -18.75 -14.28 25.64
N ARG A 255 -18.74 -13.53 26.75
CA ARG A 255 -19.59 -12.39 27.06
C ARG A 255 -18.87 -11.05 26.93
N GLY A 256 -17.69 -11.04 26.31
CA GLY A 256 -16.89 -9.85 26.08
C GLY A 256 -17.64 -8.75 25.32
N TRP A 257 -17.01 -7.60 25.18
CA TRP A 257 -17.49 -6.54 24.30
C TRP A 257 -17.29 -6.91 22.84
N ASP A 258 -18.28 -6.57 22.02
CA ASP A 258 -18.24 -6.63 20.57
C ASP A 258 -18.17 -5.18 20.05
N ILE A 259 -17.00 -4.80 19.54
CA ILE A 259 -16.74 -3.46 19.00
C ILE A 259 -16.79 -3.54 17.49
N GLU A 260 -17.71 -2.77 16.92
CA GLU A 260 -17.90 -2.69 15.47
C GLU A 260 -17.30 -1.39 14.94
N THR A 261 -16.38 -1.52 13.98
CA THR A 261 -15.87 -0.41 13.17
C THR A 261 -16.32 -0.56 11.71
N GLU A 262 -15.80 0.27 10.80
CA GLU A 262 -16.16 0.17 9.38
C GLU A 262 -15.70 -1.16 8.78
N HIS A 263 -14.45 -1.54 9.06
CA HIS A 263 -13.78 -2.68 8.46
C HIS A 263 -13.54 -3.83 9.44
N PHE A 264 -13.60 -3.61 10.76
CA PHE A 264 -13.26 -4.63 11.77
C PHE A 264 -14.42 -4.95 12.71
N GLN A 265 -14.47 -6.22 13.11
CA GLN A 265 -15.30 -6.72 14.21
C GLN A 265 -14.34 -7.22 15.29
N ILE A 266 -14.34 -6.56 16.44
CA ILE A 266 -13.39 -6.85 17.53
C ILE A 266 -14.17 -7.41 18.71
N LYS A 267 -13.79 -8.62 19.14
CA LYS A 267 -14.29 -9.20 20.39
C LYS A 267 -13.20 -9.14 21.45
N THR A 268 -13.53 -8.57 22.60
CA THR A 268 -12.56 -8.41 23.69
C THR A 268 -13.17 -8.56 25.07
N ASN A 269 -12.40 -9.04 26.04
CA ASN A 269 -12.71 -8.97 27.47
C ASN A 269 -11.73 -8.08 28.25
N VAL A 270 -10.92 -7.27 27.56
CA VAL A 270 -10.02 -6.27 28.18
C VAL A 270 -10.86 -5.12 28.75
N GLY A 271 -11.66 -4.49 27.88
CA GLY A 271 -12.57 -3.40 28.20
C GLY A 271 -13.18 -2.82 26.92
N LEU A 272 -14.22 -1.99 27.08
CA LEU A 272 -14.87 -1.31 25.95
C LEU A 272 -13.89 -0.30 25.33
N GLU A 273 -13.27 0.51 26.17
CA GLU A 273 -12.36 1.59 25.80
C GLU A 273 -11.14 1.05 25.05
N GLU A 274 -10.51 -0.01 25.55
CA GLU A 274 -9.36 -0.65 24.92
C GLU A 274 -9.74 -1.32 23.59
N GLY A 275 -10.94 -1.89 23.50
CA GLY A 275 -11.47 -2.42 22.24
C GLY A 275 -11.71 -1.33 21.19
N VAL A 276 -12.20 -0.17 21.60
CA VAL A 276 -12.38 1.01 20.74
C VAL A 276 -11.03 1.59 20.30
N GLU A 277 -10.07 1.68 21.21
CA GLU A 277 -8.71 2.11 20.89
C GLU A 277 -8.06 1.21 19.84
N LEU A 278 -8.13 -0.12 20.05
CA LEU A 278 -7.66 -1.09 19.07
C LEU A 278 -8.39 -0.93 17.73
N GLY A 279 -9.71 -0.73 17.75
CA GLY A 279 -10.49 -0.48 16.53
C GLY A 279 -10.01 0.74 15.75
N ARG A 280 -9.78 1.86 16.43
CA ARG A 280 -9.24 3.08 15.79
C ARG A 280 -7.84 2.85 15.21
N LYS A 281 -7.00 2.11 15.93
CA LYS A 281 -5.65 1.75 15.47
C LYS A 281 -5.71 0.90 14.19
N LEU A 282 -6.59 -0.10 14.16
CA LEU A 282 -6.77 -0.98 13.00
C LEU A 282 -7.37 -0.26 11.80
N GLU A 283 -8.35 0.63 11.99
CA GLU A 283 -8.89 1.47 10.91
C GLU A 283 -7.82 2.40 10.32
N THR A 284 -6.99 2.99 11.18
CA THR A 284 -5.86 3.83 10.77
C THR A 284 -4.86 3.04 9.92
N PHE A 285 -4.48 1.84 10.37
CA PHE A 285 -3.60 0.94 9.62
C PHE A 285 -4.23 0.48 8.30
N TYR A 286 -5.51 0.09 8.31
CA TYR A 286 -6.25 -0.31 7.11
C TYR A 286 -6.26 0.78 6.04
N ASN A 287 -6.53 2.04 6.43
CA ASN A 287 -6.57 3.17 5.51
C ASN A 287 -5.23 3.40 4.82
N TYR A 288 -4.12 3.32 5.57
CA TYR A 288 -2.78 3.31 5.00
C TYR A 288 -2.60 2.11 4.06
N PHE A 289 -2.89 0.90 4.55
CA PHE A 289 -2.59 -0.34 3.85
C PHE A 289 -3.30 -0.45 2.50
N ILE A 290 -4.61 -0.19 2.45
CA ILE A 290 -5.39 -0.27 1.21
C ILE A 290 -4.96 0.81 0.22
N SER A 291 -4.56 2.00 0.70
CA SER A 291 -4.08 3.08 -0.15
C SER A 291 -2.73 2.74 -0.77
N THR A 292 -1.78 2.26 0.05
CA THR A 292 -0.43 1.89 -0.39
C THR A 292 -0.45 0.66 -1.30
N PHE A 293 -1.22 -0.37 -0.97
CA PHE A 293 -1.28 -1.63 -1.72
C PHE A 293 -2.47 -1.70 -2.69
N ALA A 294 -3.00 -0.57 -3.15
CA ALA A 294 -4.14 -0.55 -4.06
C ALA A 294 -3.99 -1.45 -5.32
N PRO A 295 -2.79 -1.56 -5.94
CA PRO A 295 -2.56 -2.47 -7.09
C PRO A 295 -2.69 -3.95 -6.76
N PHE A 296 -2.52 -4.32 -5.49
CA PHE A 296 -2.74 -5.68 -5.01
C PHE A 296 -4.24 -6.02 -4.95
N TYR A 297 -5.06 -5.09 -4.43
CA TYR A 297 -6.48 -5.34 -4.16
C TYR A 297 -7.40 -5.22 -5.36
N ASN A 298 -6.99 -4.47 -6.37
CA ASN A 298 -7.86 -4.15 -7.49
C ASN A 298 -7.24 -4.65 -8.78
N SER A 299 -7.92 -5.61 -9.41
CA SER A 299 -7.61 -5.97 -10.79
C SER A 299 -7.78 -4.75 -11.71
N PRO A 300 -7.09 -4.71 -12.86
CA PRO A 300 -7.34 -3.72 -13.90
C PRO A 300 -8.82 -3.52 -14.24
N ALA A 301 -9.60 -4.61 -14.21
CA ALA A 301 -11.04 -4.56 -14.46
C ALA A 301 -11.82 -3.88 -13.33
N GLN A 302 -11.49 -4.16 -12.07
CA GLN A 302 -12.10 -3.51 -10.92
C GLN A 302 -11.77 -2.02 -10.87
N ILE A 303 -10.52 -1.64 -11.15
CA ILE A 303 -10.12 -0.23 -11.24
C ILE A 303 -10.97 0.48 -12.30
N ARG A 304 -11.07 -0.07 -13.53
CA ARG A 304 -11.96 0.49 -14.57
C ARG A 304 -13.41 0.62 -14.12
N GLN A 305 -13.92 -0.37 -13.39
CA GLN A 305 -15.29 -0.30 -12.87
C GLN A 305 -15.48 0.85 -11.88
N LEU A 306 -14.48 1.20 -11.05
CA LEU A 306 -14.55 2.36 -10.16
C LEU A 306 -14.75 3.66 -10.95
N PHE A 307 -14.03 3.80 -12.06
CA PHE A 307 -14.12 4.96 -12.93
C PHE A 307 -15.44 5.04 -13.68
N ASP A 308 -16.07 3.92 -14.03
CA ASP A 308 -17.35 3.87 -14.74
C ASP A 308 -18.57 3.93 -13.82
N SER A 309 -18.38 3.65 -12.52
CA SER A 309 -19.45 3.71 -11.53
C SER A 309 -19.79 5.15 -11.14
N THR A 310 -21.00 5.60 -11.46
CA THR A 310 -21.56 6.85 -10.92
C THR A 310 -21.97 6.75 -9.45
N ASN A 311 -21.95 5.54 -8.89
CA ASN A 311 -22.37 5.23 -7.51
C ASN A 311 -21.21 4.88 -6.57
N GLY A 312 -19.96 5.18 -6.95
CA GLY A 312 -18.77 4.85 -6.16
C GLY A 312 -18.44 3.36 -6.12
N ARG A 313 -17.42 3.00 -5.31
CA ARG A 313 -16.96 1.62 -5.13
C ARG A 313 -18.15 0.66 -4.97
N ALA A 314 -18.28 -0.32 -5.87
CA ALA A 314 -19.29 -1.37 -5.76
C ALA A 314 -19.25 -1.93 -4.34
N LYS A 315 -20.42 -2.18 -3.69
CA LYS A 315 -20.52 -2.72 -2.33
C LYS A 315 -19.57 -3.91 -2.13
N THR A 316 -18.33 -3.65 -1.72
CA THR A 316 -17.35 -4.68 -1.44
C THR A 316 -17.46 -5.02 0.03
N ARG A 317 -18.01 -6.22 0.23
CA ARG A 317 -17.96 -7.11 1.39
C ARG A 317 -18.81 -6.73 2.61
N SER A 318 -19.76 -7.60 2.94
CA SER A 318 -20.56 -7.55 4.18
C SER A 318 -19.86 -8.21 5.38
N GLN A 319 -18.58 -8.55 5.27
CA GLN A 319 -17.83 -9.21 6.33
C GLN A 319 -16.63 -8.37 6.70
N ARG A 320 -16.65 -7.92 7.94
CA ARG A 320 -15.55 -7.26 8.61
C ARG A 320 -14.45 -8.26 8.93
N TYR A 321 -13.24 -7.75 9.10
CA TYR A 321 -12.11 -8.53 9.58
C TYR A 321 -12.31 -8.84 11.06
N GLU A 322 -12.32 -10.13 11.40
CA GLU A 322 -12.54 -10.58 12.77
C GLU A 322 -11.25 -10.50 13.58
N VAL A 323 -11.34 -9.93 14.78
CA VAL A 323 -10.22 -9.79 15.71
C VAL A 323 -10.66 -10.18 17.10
N HIS A 324 -9.88 -11.05 17.74
CA HIS A 324 -10.08 -11.48 19.12
C HIS A 324 -8.95 -10.94 20.00
N TYR A 325 -9.29 -10.10 20.98
CA TYR A 325 -8.33 -9.47 21.87
C TYR A 325 -8.56 -9.87 23.32
N PHE A 326 -7.73 -10.79 23.82
CA PHE A 326 -7.86 -11.36 25.15
C PHE A 326 -7.25 -10.48 26.23
N ARG A 327 -7.82 -10.52 27.44
CA ARG A 327 -7.29 -9.85 28.62
C ARG A 327 -5.93 -10.39 29.04
N LYS A 328 -5.69 -11.68 28.82
CA LYS A 328 -4.49 -12.38 29.30
C LYS A 328 -3.93 -13.32 28.24
N LYS A 329 -2.61 -13.54 28.31
CA LYS A 329 -1.92 -14.51 27.46
C LYS A 329 -2.43 -15.94 27.69
N GLU A 330 -2.79 -16.30 28.92
CA GLU A 330 -3.31 -17.64 29.22
C GLU A 330 -4.61 -17.94 28.46
N GLU A 331 -5.52 -16.97 28.37
CA GLU A 331 -6.78 -17.11 27.63
C GLU A 331 -6.54 -17.30 26.13
N TYR A 332 -5.57 -16.57 25.57
CA TYR A 332 -5.10 -16.71 24.19
C TYR A 332 -4.57 -18.13 23.93
N VAL A 333 -3.70 -18.63 24.83
CA VAL A 333 -3.14 -19.98 24.72
C VAL A 333 -4.22 -21.04 24.85
N GLU A 334 -5.06 -20.97 25.89
CA GLU A 334 -6.16 -21.92 26.12
C GLU A 334 -7.11 -22.02 24.93
N ARG A 335 -7.41 -20.90 24.28
CA ARG A 335 -8.29 -20.87 23.10
C ARG A 335 -7.71 -21.62 21.91
N LEU A 336 -6.39 -21.53 21.71
CA LEU A 336 -5.75 -21.91 20.45
C LEU A 336 -4.89 -23.17 20.52
N ILE A 337 -4.48 -23.61 21.72
CA ILE A 337 -3.54 -24.73 21.91
C ILE A 337 -4.01 -26.04 21.27
N SER A 338 -5.33 -26.28 21.24
CA SER A 338 -5.91 -27.48 20.62
C SER A 338 -5.71 -27.53 19.10
N ARG A 339 -5.54 -26.37 18.45
CA ARG A 339 -5.31 -26.22 17.02
C ARG A 339 -3.84 -25.98 16.70
N ILE A 340 -3.14 -25.27 17.57
CA ILE A 340 -1.76 -24.81 17.38
C ILE A 340 -0.96 -25.14 18.66
N PRO A 341 -0.33 -26.33 18.72
CA PRO A 341 0.36 -26.79 19.92
C PRO A 341 1.49 -25.87 20.42
N GLN A 342 2.05 -25.02 19.56
CA GLN A 342 3.15 -24.10 19.90
C GLN A 342 2.69 -22.65 20.15
N ILE A 343 1.39 -22.40 20.29
CA ILE A 343 0.84 -21.04 20.43
C ILE A 343 1.39 -20.27 21.64
N ALA A 344 1.87 -20.95 22.69
CA ALA A 344 2.47 -20.28 23.85
C ALA A 344 3.73 -19.46 23.50
N MET A 345 4.39 -19.79 22.38
CA MET A 345 5.60 -19.10 21.90
C MET A 345 5.30 -17.86 21.05
N THR A 346 4.04 -17.63 20.66
CA THR A 346 3.65 -16.50 19.80
C THR A 346 3.12 -15.33 20.63
N ASN A 347 3.27 -14.12 20.09
CA ASN A 347 2.72 -12.89 20.68
C ASN A 347 1.42 -12.44 20.02
N GLY A 348 1.10 -13.03 18.87
CA GLY A 348 -0.10 -12.81 18.07
C GLY A 348 -0.20 -13.92 17.03
N LEU A 349 -1.35 -14.02 16.38
CA LEU A 349 -1.55 -14.96 15.28
C LEU A 349 -2.74 -14.53 14.41
N TYR A 350 -2.56 -14.46 13.11
CA TYR A 350 -3.66 -14.56 12.16
C TYR A 350 -3.89 -16.01 11.72
N GLN A 351 -5.11 -16.52 11.93
CA GLN A 351 -5.47 -17.90 11.61
C GLN A 351 -6.31 -17.99 10.34
N LEU A 352 -5.82 -18.77 9.36
CA LEU A 352 -6.45 -18.89 8.04
C LEU A 352 -7.80 -19.62 8.06
N GLU A 353 -7.96 -20.62 8.92
CA GLU A 353 -9.13 -21.51 8.93
C GLU A 353 -10.42 -20.78 9.30
N ASP A 354 -10.34 -19.88 10.28
CA ASP A 354 -11.46 -19.08 10.79
C ASP A 354 -11.30 -17.57 10.54
N ARG A 355 -10.23 -17.15 9.87
CA ARG A 355 -10.00 -15.77 9.40
C ARG A 355 -10.04 -14.75 10.52
N THR A 356 -9.43 -15.12 11.63
CA THR A 356 -9.43 -14.30 12.83
C THR A 356 -8.00 -13.98 13.23
N SER A 357 -7.74 -12.71 13.52
CA SER A 357 -6.50 -12.29 14.17
C SER A 357 -6.67 -12.35 15.68
N TYR A 358 -5.76 -13.02 16.36
CA TYR A 358 -5.80 -13.29 17.79
C TYR A 358 -4.63 -12.59 18.48
N PHE A 359 -4.95 -11.79 19.49
CA PHE A 359 -4.00 -11.01 20.29
C PHE A 359 -4.36 -11.07 21.76
N TYR A 360 -3.44 -10.64 22.62
CA TYR A 360 -3.71 -10.44 24.05
C TYR A 360 -3.13 -9.11 24.54
N PHE A 361 -3.75 -8.56 25.57
CA PHE A 361 -3.28 -7.35 26.23
C PHE A 361 -2.05 -7.65 27.08
N ASP A 362 -1.03 -6.80 26.95
CA ASP A 362 0.16 -6.79 27.78
C ASP A 362 0.50 -5.33 28.07
N ALA A 363 0.46 -4.95 29.35
CA ALA A 363 0.71 -3.56 29.76
C ALA A 363 2.18 -3.16 29.65
N GLU A 364 3.08 -4.15 29.64
CA GLU A 364 4.54 -3.93 29.66
C GLU A 364 5.15 -4.00 28.26
N ALA A 365 4.38 -4.48 27.26
CA ALA A 365 4.84 -4.64 25.89
C ALA A 365 4.03 -3.77 24.92
N ASN A 366 4.74 -3.04 24.05
CA ASN A 366 4.09 -2.43 22.89
C ASN A 366 3.83 -3.54 21.84
N ASN A 367 2.58 -4.00 21.76
CA ASN A 367 2.19 -5.08 20.85
C ASN A 367 1.88 -4.61 19.43
N ASP A 368 2.07 -3.33 19.11
CA ASP A 368 1.66 -2.75 17.82
C ASP A 368 2.34 -3.40 16.63
N ALA A 369 3.66 -3.63 16.71
CA ALA A 369 4.40 -4.34 15.67
C ALA A 369 3.76 -5.72 15.37
N THR A 370 3.46 -6.49 16.43
CA THR A 370 2.82 -7.80 16.27
C THR A 370 1.41 -7.67 15.70
N ILE A 371 0.63 -6.68 16.13
CA ILE A 371 -0.72 -6.44 15.59
C ILE A 371 -0.64 -6.14 14.09
N PHE A 372 0.21 -5.22 13.66
CA PHE A 372 0.34 -4.86 12.25
C PHE A 372 0.91 -5.99 11.40
N HIS A 373 1.80 -6.81 11.95
CA HIS A 373 2.29 -8.03 11.31
C HIS A 373 1.13 -8.98 10.97
N GLU A 374 0.34 -9.38 11.96
CA GLU A 374 -0.72 -10.36 11.76
C GLU A 374 -1.89 -9.78 10.94
N VAL A 375 -2.23 -8.52 11.15
CA VAL A 375 -3.26 -7.84 10.36
C VAL A 375 -2.82 -7.69 8.89
N THR A 376 -1.53 -7.56 8.60
CA THR A 376 -1.03 -7.59 7.22
C THR A 376 -1.38 -8.92 6.54
N HIS A 377 -1.13 -10.05 7.21
CA HIS A 377 -1.52 -11.36 6.71
C HIS A 377 -3.03 -11.45 6.50
N GLN A 378 -3.81 -10.94 7.45
CA GLN A 378 -5.27 -10.90 7.36
C GLN A 378 -5.76 -10.11 6.15
N LEU A 379 -5.36 -8.84 6.03
CA LEU A 379 -5.80 -7.95 4.95
C LEU A 379 -5.44 -8.54 3.58
N MET A 380 -4.22 -9.08 3.43
CA MET A 380 -3.79 -9.69 2.18
C MET A 380 -4.51 -11.01 1.87
N TYR A 381 -4.59 -11.94 2.83
CA TYR A 381 -5.23 -13.25 2.61
C TYR A 381 -6.71 -13.12 2.32
N GLU A 382 -7.38 -12.22 3.01
CA GLU A 382 -8.82 -12.08 2.87
C GLU A 382 -9.22 -11.24 1.65
N SER A 383 -8.27 -10.71 0.86
CA SER A 383 -8.55 -10.07 -0.44
C SER A 383 -9.39 -10.94 -1.39
N HIS A 384 -9.36 -12.27 -1.21
CA HIS A 384 -10.28 -13.21 -1.84
C HIS A 384 -11.01 -14.09 -0.81
N LEU A 385 -12.25 -14.48 -1.14
CA LEU A 385 -13.07 -15.35 -0.29
C LEU A 385 -12.72 -16.83 -0.40
N GLN A 386 -12.01 -17.25 -1.44
CA GLN A 386 -11.63 -18.64 -1.63
C GLN A 386 -10.42 -19.00 -0.75
N LYS A 387 -10.51 -20.16 -0.09
CA LYS A 387 -9.36 -20.76 0.61
C LYS A 387 -8.28 -21.10 -0.41
N ARG A 388 -7.02 -20.86 -0.04
CA ARG A 388 -5.83 -21.12 -0.85
C ARG A 388 -4.58 -21.23 0.01
N ASP A 389 -3.58 -21.90 -0.53
CA ASP A 389 -2.29 -22.14 0.12
C ASP A 389 -1.32 -21.05 -0.32
N VAL A 390 -1.19 -19.99 0.47
CA VAL A 390 -0.29 -18.87 0.17
C VAL A 390 1.12 -19.22 0.66
N GLY A 391 2.13 -19.11 -0.21
CA GLY A 391 3.53 -19.32 0.17
C GLY A 391 3.91 -20.77 0.54
N ARG A 392 3.01 -21.75 0.37
CA ARG A 392 3.23 -23.13 0.82
C ARG A 392 4.43 -23.79 0.14
N ASP A 393 4.49 -23.71 -1.19
CA ASP A 393 5.49 -24.42 -1.99
C ASP A 393 6.67 -23.53 -2.43
N ALA A 394 6.45 -22.22 -2.57
CA ALA A 394 7.46 -21.22 -2.94
C ALA A 394 7.03 -19.82 -2.46
N ASN A 395 7.94 -18.85 -2.56
CA ASN A 395 7.73 -17.43 -2.31
C ASN A 395 7.32 -17.09 -0.86
N PHE A 396 7.53 -17.98 0.11
CA PHE A 396 7.14 -17.75 1.50
C PHE A 396 7.85 -16.53 2.12
N TRP A 397 9.06 -16.23 1.65
CA TRP A 397 9.84 -15.11 2.16
C TRP A 397 9.11 -13.77 2.07
N ILE A 398 8.33 -13.50 1.02
CA ILE A 398 7.69 -12.18 0.86
C ILE A 398 6.37 -12.10 1.63
N VAL A 399 5.75 -13.25 1.93
CA VAL A 399 4.60 -13.34 2.83
C VAL A 399 5.00 -12.81 4.20
N GLU A 400 6.11 -13.34 4.76
CA GLU A 400 6.66 -12.85 6.03
C GLU A 400 7.35 -11.49 5.89
N GLY A 401 8.06 -11.26 4.79
CA GLY A 401 8.85 -10.05 4.58
C GLY A 401 8.00 -8.79 4.56
N ILE A 402 6.83 -8.82 3.93
CA ILE A 402 5.93 -7.66 3.89
C ILE A 402 5.24 -7.42 5.24
N ALA A 403 4.92 -8.49 5.98
CA ALA A 403 4.39 -8.37 7.34
C ALA A 403 5.43 -7.78 8.30
N CYS A 404 6.67 -8.24 8.24
CA CYS A 404 7.78 -7.65 8.99
C CYS A 404 8.11 -6.21 8.59
N TYR A 405 7.90 -5.84 7.32
CA TYR A 405 8.02 -4.45 6.90
C TYR A 405 6.95 -3.58 7.57
N MET A 406 5.70 -4.07 7.69
CA MET A 406 4.60 -3.35 8.32
C MET A 406 4.71 -3.21 9.84
N GLU A 407 5.54 -4.02 10.49
CA GLU A 407 5.85 -3.83 11.92
C GLU A 407 6.41 -2.44 12.22
N SER A 408 7.04 -1.79 11.25
CA SER A 408 7.58 -0.43 11.37
C SER A 408 6.56 0.69 11.13
N PHE A 409 5.27 0.36 11.02
CA PHE A 409 4.21 1.34 10.82
C PHE A 409 4.03 2.22 12.04
N THR A 410 4.16 3.52 11.83
CA THR A 410 3.97 4.55 12.84
C THR A 410 3.04 5.64 12.32
N VAL A 411 2.35 6.28 13.27
CA VAL A 411 1.41 7.36 12.99
C VAL A 411 1.73 8.51 13.93
N THR A 412 1.90 9.69 13.34
CA THR A 412 2.07 10.95 14.07
C THR A 412 0.84 11.81 13.80
N GLU A 413 0.15 12.21 14.87
CA GLU A 413 -0.91 13.21 14.76
C GLU A 413 -0.29 14.59 14.51
N THR A 414 -0.82 15.30 13.53
CA THR A 414 -0.42 16.65 13.15
C THR A 414 -1.65 17.57 13.13
N PRO A 415 -1.47 18.90 13.15
CA PRO A 415 -2.59 19.83 13.00
C PRO A 415 -3.43 19.60 11.73
N ASP A 416 -2.81 19.04 10.69
CA ASP A 416 -3.41 18.81 9.38
C ASP A 416 -3.97 17.38 9.20
N GLY A 417 -3.86 16.52 10.23
CA GLY A 417 -4.37 15.15 10.22
C GLY A 417 -3.37 14.13 10.77
N PHE A 418 -3.17 13.03 10.05
CA PHE A 418 -2.22 11.98 10.42
C PHE A 418 -1.11 11.88 9.38
N GLU A 419 0.14 11.94 9.84
CA GLU A 419 1.31 11.57 9.06
C GLU A 419 1.66 10.12 9.38
N TYR A 420 1.92 9.35 8.32
CA TYR A 420 2.23 7.93 8.39
C TYR A 420 3.69 7.75 8.02
N SER A 421 4.38 6.82 8.70
CA SER A 421 5.73 6.43 8.32
C SER A 421 5.86 4.92 8.41
N VAL A 422 6.48 4.32 7.39
CA VAL A 422 6.78 2.89 7.33
C VAL A 422 8.12 2.66 6.67
N GLY A 423 8.92 1.79 7.28
CA GLY A 423 10.23 1.44 6.78
C GLY A 423 11.31 2.38 7.28
N ASP A 424 11.21 2.92 8.51
CA ASP A 424 12.32 3.64 9.13
C ASP A 424 13.54 2.70 9.17
N PRO A 425 14.67 3.03 8.51
CA PRO A 425 15.89 2.24 8.55
C PRO A 425 16.38 1.82 9.95
N CYS A 426 16.10 2.60 10.99
CA CYS A 426 16.53 2.32 12.35
C CYS A 426 15.67 1.26 13.05
N PHE A 427 14.52 0.89 12.47
CA PHE A 427 13.68 -0.16 13.02
C PHE A 427 14.40 -1.52 13.05
N ILE A 428 14.22 -2.26 14.15
CA ILE A 428 14.98 -3.46 14.52
C ILE A 428 15.08 -4.50 13.39
N ARG A 429 14.02 -4.68 12.60
CA ARG A 429 14.01 -5.61 11.45
C ARG A 429 15.04 -5.23 10.38
N PHE A 430 15.13 -3.94 10.03
CA PHE A 430 16.03 -3.47 8.99
C PHE A 430 17.45 -3.29 9.51
N TYR A 431 17.62 -2.92 10.78
CA TYR A 431 18.92 -2.98 11.44
C TYR A 431 19.54 -4.37 11.30
N TRP A 432 18.80 -5.42 11.68
CA TRP A 432 19.31 -6.79 11.56
C TRP A 432 19.51 -7.20 10.09
N ALA A 433 18.65 -6.77 9.16
CA ALA A 433 18.88 -7.03 7.75
C ALA A 433 20.25 -6.51 7.27
N ARG A 434 20.61 -5.27 7.65
CA ARG A 434 21.92 -4.67 7.33
C ARG A 434 23.07 -5.39 8.03
N HIS A 435 22.95 -5.59 9.36
CA HIS A 435 23.98 -6.24 10.15
C HIS A 435 24.31 -7.65 9.60
N ARG A 436 23.31 -8.45 9.25
CA ARG A 436 23.52 -9.80 8.71
C ARG A 436 24.25 -9.78 7.36
N VAL A 437 23.93 -8.84 6.48
CA VAL A 437 24.56 -8.75 5.14
C VAL A 437 25.98 -8.19 5.22
N LEU A 438 26.20 -7.16 6.04
CA LEU A 438 27.46 -6.40 6.06
C LEU A 438 28.49 -6.94 7.06
N GLN A 439 28.05 -7.41 8.22
CA GLN A 439 28.95 -7.85 9.30
C GLN A 439 29.08 -9.38 9.34
N GLU A 440 28.00 -10.11 9.08
CA GLU A 440 28.00 -11.58 9.13
C GLU A 440 28.11 -12.24 7.76
N GLU A 441 28.15 -11.44 6.68
CA GLU A 441 28.20 -11.90 5.29
C GLU A 441 27.10 -12.91 4.93
N TYR A 442 25.98 -12.88 5.64
CA TYR A 442 24.85 -13.75 5.43
C TYR A 442 23.93 -13.18 4.34
N TYR A 443 23.79 -13.93 3.25
CA TYR A 443 22.79 -13.67 2.21
C TYR A 443 22.50 -14.94 1.41
N VAL A 444 21.23 -15.29 1.26
CA VAL A 444 20.76 -16.32 0.33
C VAL A 444 20.36 -15.64 -0.98
N PRO A 445 20.94 -15.99 -2.15
CA PRO A 445 20.58 -15.39 -3.43
C PRO A 445 19.07 -15.38 -3.70
N LEU A 446 18.52 -14.26 -4.18
CA LEU A 446 17.06 -14.06 -4.28
C LEU A 446 16.38 -15.12 -5.14
N GLN A 447 17.04 -15.60 -6.20
CA GLN A 447 16.52 -16.69 -7.03
C GLN A 447 16.34 -18.00 -6.25
N ILE A 448 17.20 -18.29 -5.27
CA ILE A 448 17.10 -19.47 -4.41
C ILE A 448 16.07 -19.20 -3.31
N PHE A 449 16.15 -18.02 -2.70
CA PHE A 449 15.28 -17.62 -1.59
C PHE A 449 13.80 -17.58 -1.99
N SER A 450 13.49 -17.10 -3.19
CA SER A 450 12.14 -17.09 -3.77
C SER A 450 11.56 -18.49 -3.99
N ARG A 451 12.39 -19.53 -4.14
CA ARG A 451 11.92 -20.91 -4.29
C ARG A 451 11.59 -21.60 -2.97
N LEU A 452 11.89 -20.96 -1.83
CA LEU A 452 11.56 -21.53 -0.53
C LEU A 452 10.06 -21.39 -0.25
N GLY A 453 9.40 -22.54 -0.15
CA GLY A 453 8.08 -22.64 0.48
C GLY A 453 8.17 -22.58 2.01
N MET A 454 7.01 -22.63 2.66
CA MET A 454 6.86 -22.48 4.10
C MET A 454 7.74 -23.45 4.91
N ILE A 455 7.69 -24.75 4.62
CA ILE A 455 8.44 -25.76 5.40
C ILE A 455 9.96 -25.55 5.28
N PRO A 456 10.56 -25.48 4.08
CA PRO A 456 12.00 -25.20 3.94
C PRO A 456 12.41 -23.87 4.60
N TYR A 457 11.57 -22.84 4.50
CA TYR A 457 11.83 -21.54 5.12
C TYR A 457 11.83 -21.61 6.66
N GLN A 458 10.94 -22.41 7.25
CA GLN A 458 10.82 -22.51 8.71
C GLN A 458 11.74 -23.56 9.34
N THR A 459 12.32 -24.47 8.54
CA THR A 459 13.17 -25.56 9.03
C THR A 459 14.52 -25.05 9.55
N GLY A 460 14.96 -25.53 10.71
CA GLY A 460 16.28 -25.23 11.28
C GLY A 460 16.19 -24.74 12.73
N SER A 461 17.27 -24.14 13.22
CA SER A 461 17.30 -23.53 14.55
C SER A 461 16.70 -22.12 14.55
N THR A 462 16.31 -21.62 15.72
CA THR A 462 15.77 -20.26 15.88
C THR A 462 16.69 -19.17 15.29
N PRO A 463 18.03 -19.20 15.48
CA PRO A 463 18.91 -18.22 14.85
C PRO A 463 18.88 -18.25 13.31
N GLU A 464 18.80 -19.44 12.70
CA GLU A 464 18.72 -19.55 11.23
C GLU A 464 17.38 -19.06 10.69
N LEU A 465 16.29 -19.29 11.44
CA LEU A 465 15.00 -18.72 11.13
C LEU A 465 15.05 -17.18 11.19
N GLN A 466 15.60 -16.62 12.28
CA GLN A 466 15.75 -15.18 12.46
C GLN A 466 16.53 -14.53 11.31
N LYS A 467 17.63 -15.14 10.85
CA LYS A 467 18.39 -14.65 9.70
C LYS A 467 17.54 -14.58 8.42
N ARG A 468 16.68 -15.58 8.16
CA ARG A 468 15.77 -15.56 7.02
C ARG A 468 14.69 -14.48 7.14
N TYR A 469 14.14 -14.27 8.33
CA TYR A 469 13.21 -13.16 8.58
C TYR A 469 13.88 -11.79 8.38
N SER A 470 15.11 -11.60 8.87
CA SER A 470 15.87 -10.36 8.65
C SER A 470 16.14 -10.13 7.16
N GLN A 471 16.58 -11.15 6.42
CA GLN A 471 16.76 -11.02 4.97
C GLN A 471 15.45 -10.72 4.24
N ALA A 472 14.35 -11.38 4.61
CA ALA A 472 13.04 -11.12 4.02
C ALA A 472 12.56 -9.69 4.28
N SER A 473 12.76 -9.18 5.49
CA SER A 473 12.42 -7.81 5.88
C SER A 473 13.23 -6.78 5.08
N GLY A 474 14.55 -6.99 4.96
CA GLY A 474 15.43 -6.12 4.17
C GLY A 474 15.08 -6.11 2.68
N LEU A 475 14.78 -7.28 2.11
CA LEU A 475 14.35 -7.37 0.70
C LEU A 475 13.01 -6.66 0.48
N ALA A 476 12.01 -6.87 1.36
CA ALA A 476 10.73 -6.16 1.26
C ALA A 476 10.94 -4.63 1.30
N HIS A 477 11.77 -4.16 2.23
CA HIS A 477 12.15 -2.75 2.35
C HIS A 477 12.82 -2.23 1.08
N PHE A 478 13.81 -2.95 0.54
CA PHE A 478 14.46 -2.64 -0.74
C PHE A 478 13.47 -2.49 -1.89
N PHE A 479 12.56 -3.47 -2.06
CA PHE A 479 11.56 -3.40 -3.14
C PHE A 479 10.57 -2.23 -2.97
N MET A 480 10.28 -1.83 -1.73
CA MET A 480 9.38 -0.71 -1.43
C MET A 480 10.04 0.67 -1.62
N HIS A 481 11.36 0.78 -1.43
CA HIS A 481 12.06 2.07 -1.25
C HIS A 481 13.21 2.35 -2.22
N TYR A 482 13.84 1.32 -2.82
CA TYR A 482 15.00 1.50 -3.70
C TYR A 482 14.72 2.49 -4.83
N GLN A 483 15.61 3.48 -5.00
CA GLN A 483 15.49 4.54 -6.02
C GLN A 483 14.08 5.17 -6.05
N LYS A 484 13.61 5.64 -4.89
CA LYS A 484 12.25 6.21 -4.70
C LYS A 484 11.12 5.22 -5.04
N GLY A 485 11.31 3.94 -4.67
CA GLY A 485 10.29 2.91 -4.84
C GLY A 485 10.17 2.34 -6.27
N LYS A 486 11.26 2.38 -7.04
CA LYS A 486 11.32 1.89 -8.43
C LYS A 486 10.69 0.50 -8.63
N TYR A 487 10.82 -0.40 -7.66
CA TYR A 487 10.32 -1.78 -7.75
C TYR A 487 9.02 -2.04 -6.95
N ARG A 488 8.40 -1.01 -6.40
CA ARG A 488 7.19 -1.12 -5.57
C ARG A 488 6.03 -1.74 -6.34
N ILE A 489 5.79 -1.28 -7.57
CA ILE A 489 4.71 -1.80 -8.41
C ILE A 489 4.95 -3.25 -8.87
N PRO A 490 6.15 -3.61 -9.39
CA PRO A 490 6.49 -5.02 -9.62
C PRO A 490 6.27 -5.92 -8.39
N LEU A 491 6.64 -5.45 -7.18
CA LEU A 491 6.42 -6.21 -5.95
C LEU A 491 4.92 -6.42 -5.66
N MET A 492 4.09 -5.40 -5.85
CA MET A 492 2.64 -5.52 -5.66
C MET A 492 2.01 -6.50 -6.64
N HIS A 493 2.46 -6.52 -7.90
CA HIS A 493 2.04 -7.52 -8.88
C HIS A 493 2.47 -8.93 -8.49
N TYR A 494 3.69 -9.10 -8.00
CA TYR A 494 4.20 -10.37 -7.50
C TYR A 494 3.35 -10.89 -6.33
N LEU A 495 3.07 -10.04 -5.33
CA LEU A 495 2.15 -10.33 -4.23
C LEU A 495 0.74 -10.69 -4.73
N ALA A 496 0.19 -9.92 -5.67
CA ALA A 496 -1.15 -10.18 -6.20
C ALA A 496 -1.27 -11.57 -6.86
N GLN A 497 -0.20 -12.03 -7.54
CA GLN A 497 -0.16 -13.38 -8.12
C GLN A 497 -0.07 -14.47 -7.05
N ILE A 498 0.78 -14.28 -6.02
CA ILE A 498 0.95 -15.21 -4.90
C ILE A 498 -0.36 -15.41 -4.11
N TYR A 499 -1.09 -14.31 -3.89
CA TYR A 499 -2.34 -14.28 -3.15
C TYR A 499 -3.58 -14.49 -4.03
N HIS A 500 -3.43 -14.75 -5.33
CA HIS A 500 -4.59 -14.91 -6.21
C HIS A 500 -5.39 -16.17 -5.86
N SER A 501 -6.71 -16.08 -5.87
CA SER A 501 -7.62 -17.23 -5.67
C SER A 501 -7.64 -18.25 -6.80
N ASN A 502 -6.91 -18.03 -7.89
CA ASN A 502 -6.93 -18.89 -9.07
C ASN A 502 -5.67 -19.77 -9.03
N PRO A 503 -5.80 -21.10 -8.87
CA PRO A 503 -4.65 -22.00 -8.77
C PRO A 503 -3.72 -21.95 -9.99
N THR A 504 -4.23 -21.61 -11.18
CA THR A 504 -3.40 -21.47 -12.38
C THR A 504 -2.49 -20.25 -12.31
N ILE A 505 -2.98 -19.13 -11.77
CA ILE A 505 -2.14 -17.93 -11.55
C ILE A 505 -1.13 -18.21 -10.43
N GLN A 506 -1.59 -18.80 -9.33
CA GLN A 506 -0.73 -19.13 -8.19
C GLN A 506 0.36 -20.17 -8.53
N GLY A 507 0.06 -21.14 -9.39
CA GLY A 507 1.01 -22.14 -9.85
C GLY A 507 2.02 -21.61 -10.88
N ASN A 508 1.79 -20.43 -11.45
CA ASN A 508 2.64 -19.80 -12.46
C ASN A 508 2.98 -18.35 -12.09
N VAL A 509 3.32 -18.12 -10.82
CA VAL A 509 3.77 -16.81 -10.36
C VAL A 509 5.04 -16.42 -11.11
N GLN A 510 5.02 -15.26 -11.75
CA GLN A 510 6.16 -14.71 -12.45
C GLN A 510 7.28 -14.34 -11.48
N GLY A 511 8.53 -14.54 -11.90
CA GLY A 511 9.68 -14.12 -11.14
C GLY A 511 9.77 -12.60 -11.01
N LEU A 512 10.39 -12.12 -9.92
CA LEU A 512 10.68 -10.71 -9.77
C LEU A 512 11.63 -10.19 -10.85
N ASP A 513 12.48 -11.05 -11.42
CA ASP A 513 13.32 -10.71 -12.57
C ASP A 513 12.52 -10.40 -13.83
N GLU A 514 11.43 -11.13 -14.07
CA GLU A 514 10.50 -10.83 -15.16
C GLU A 514 9.70 -9.56 -14.88
N LEU A 515 9.11 -9.44 -13.69
CA LEU A 515 8.23 -8.32 -13.34
C LEU A 515 8.97 -6.98 -13.22
N THR A 516 10.24 -7.01 -12.83
CA THR A 516 11.09 -5.80 -12.79
C THR A 516 11.83 -5.56 -14.11
N GLY A 517 11.92 -6.56 -14.98
CA GLY A 517 12.80 -6.55 -16.14
C GLY A 517 14.30 -6.59 -15.79
N VAL A 518 14.66 -6.92 -14.54
CA VAL A 518 16.03 -6.90 -14.02
C VAL A 518 16.44 -8.30 -13.57
N PRO A 519 17.50 -8.91 -14.15
CA PRO A 519 17.92 -10.25 -13.75
C PRO A 519 18.26 -10.37 -12.26
N PHE A 520 17.95 -11.52 -11.63
CA PHE A 520 18.22 -11.77 -10.21
C PHE A 520 19.63 -11.39 -9.73
N PRO A 521 20.74 -11.72 -10.42
CA PRO A 521 22.07 -11.32 -9.97
C PRO A 521 22.27 -9.80 -9.90
N THR A 522 21.53 -9.04 -10.73
CA THR A 522 21.55 -7.57 -10.67
C THR A 522 20.71 -7.07 -9.50
N LEU A 523 19.55 -7.68 -9.23
CA LEU A 523 18.75 -7.38 -8.04
C LEU A 523 19.52 -7.67 -6.74
N ASP A 524 20.23 -8.80 -6.68
CA ASP A 524 21.08 -9.17 -5.53
C ASP A 524 22.19 -8.13 -5.29
N ARG A 525 22.84 -7.65 -6.37
CA ARG A 525 23.85 -6.59 -6.29
C ARG A 525 23.24 -5.27 -5.82
N GLN A 526 22.11 -4.85 -6.41
CA GLN A 526 21.42 -3.62 -6.04
C GLN A 526 20.94 -3.65 -4.60
N TYR A 527 20.50 -4.80 -4.10
CA TYR A 527 20.13 -4.96 -2.69
C TYR A 527 21.35 -4.76 -1.77
N ARG A 528 22.50 -5.34 -2.10
CA ARG A 528 23.73 -5.12 -1.31
C ARG A 528 24.17 -3.65 -1.33
N GLU A 529 24.15 -3.00 -2.50
CA GLU A 529 24.44 -1.56 -2.63
C GLU A 529 23.48 -0.74 -1.76
N TYR A 530 22.18 -1.02 -1.85
CA TYR A 530 21.15 -0.36 -1.06
C TYR A 530 21.34 -0.50 0.45
N ILE A 531 21.66 -1.71 0.92
CA ILE A 531 21.94 -2.00 2.33
C ILE A 531 23.17 -1.23 2.81
N GLN A 532 24.19 -1.09 1.97
CA GLN A 532 25.38 -0.31 2.28
C GLN A 532 25.06 1.19 2.37
N ASP A 533 24.37 1.75 1.37
CA ASP A 533 23.95 3.16 1.38
C ASP A 533 23.11 3.49 2.62
N GLN A 534 22.20 2.58 2.99
CA GLN A 534 21.36 2.72 4.17
C GLN A 534 22.20 2.68 5.47
N GLU A 535 23.19 1.79 5.57
CA GLU A 535 24.10 1.74 6.72
C GLU A 535 24.96 3.00 6.84
N GLU A 536 25.45 3.54 5.73
CA GLU A 536 26.19 4.81 5.72
C GLU A 536 25.32 5.98 6.21
N ALA A 537 24.01 5.94 5.90
CA ALA A 537 23.06 6.96 6.33
C ALA A 537 22.67 6.87 7.82
N VAL A 538 22.54 5.65 8.39
CA VAL A 538 21.95 5.48 9.74
C VAL A 538 22.74 4.63 10.73
N GLY A 539 23.89 4.07 10.36
CA GLY A 539 24.62 3.07 11.18
C GLY A 539 25.09 3.56 12.57
N GLY A 540 25.08 4.87 12.81
CA GLY A 540 25.37 5.47 14.12
C GLY A 540 24.15 5.87 14.95
N LEU A 541 22.94 5.65 14.44
CA LEU A 541 21.69 6.02 15.11
C LEU A 541 21.18 4.89 16.02
N GLU A 542 20.37 5.25 17.02
CA GLU A 542 19.77 4.28 17.93
C GLU A 542 18.77 3.37 17.22
N VAL A 543 18.76 2.09 17.60
CA VAL A 543 17.85 1.09 17.04
C VAL A 543 16.47 1.24 17.68
N ILE A 544 15.45 1.40 16.83
CA ILE A 544 14.05 1.51 17.24
C ILE A 544 13.49 0.10 17.43
N GLN A 545 12.84 -0.13 18.57
CA GLN A 545 12.21 -1.41 18.93
C GLN A 545 10.83 -1.57 18.32
#